data_AF-A0A3B3XAG8-F1
#
_entry.id   AF-A0A3B3XAG8-F1
#
_cell.length_a   1.000
_cell.length_b   1.000
_cell.length_c   1.000
_cell.angle_alpha   90.00
_cell.angle_beta   90.00
_cell.angle_gamma   90.00
#
_symmetry.space_group_name_H-M   'P 1'
#
loop_
_entity.id
_entity.type
_entity.pdbx_description
1 polymer ?
#
loop_
_entity_poly.entity_id
_entity_poly.type
_entity_poly.pdbx_seq_one_letter_code
_entity_poly.pdbx_strand_id
1 'polypeptide(L)'
;MVVKAKRTGRPRKTLKRQDKQLNFICLENQKSTTKQMKHIGEEAGVNVCDRTVRNRLKEMGFQYRKAKRKPALKTKQKRTRLQWAKERQSWTVVSAVFNYTFYSQSFGQI
;
A
#
# COMPACT_ATOMS: atom_id res chain seq x y z
N MET A 1 -23.00 -0.14 47.09
CA MET A 1 -23.26 0.43 45.75
C MET A 1 -23.15 -0.69 44.72
N VAL A 2 -24.23 -1.04 44.01
CA VAL A 2 -24.18 -2.07 42.97
C VAL A 2 -23.66 -1.43 41.69
N VAL A 3 -22.40 -1.71 41.33
CA VAL A 3 -21.80 -1.25 40.08
C VAL A 3 -22.47 -2.00 38.94
N LYS A 4 -23.31 -1.30 38.17
CA LYS A 4 -24.04 -1.87 37.03
C LYS A 4 -23.03 -2.21 35.92
N ALA A 5 -22.84 -3.49 35.64
CA ALA A 5 -21.92 -3.95 34.60
C ALA A 5 -22.31 -3.39 33.22
N LYS A 6 -21.30 -3.03 32.42
CA LYS A 6 -21.51 -2.50 31.05
C LYS A 6 -22.14 -3.59 30.19
N ARG A 7 -23.25 -3.27 29.52
CA ARG A 7 -23.92 -4.23 28.60
C ARG A 7 -22.96 -4.63 27.49
N THR A 8 -22.82 -5.93 27.27
CA THR A 8 -22.14 -6.48 26.10
C THR A 8 -23.00 -6.19 24.87
N GLY A 9 -22.44 -5.50 23.87
CA GLY A 9 -23.14 -5.22 22.62
C GLY A 9 -23.43 -6.48 21.80
N ARG A 10 -24.00 -6.29 20.60
CA ARG A 10 -24.32 -7.40 19.70
C ARG A 10 -23.07 -8.23 19.35
N PRO A 11 -23.13 -9.58 19.41
CA PRO A 11 -22.01 -10.42 19.02
C PRO A 11 -21.69 -10.27 17.54
N ARG A 12 -20.40 -10.45 17.20
CA ARG A 12 -19.90 -10.35 15.83
C ARG A 12 -20.30 -11.59 15.03
N LYS A 13 -20.63 -11.39 13.75
CA LYS A 13 -20.81 -12.51 12.79
C LYS A 13 -19.48 -13.13 12.34
N THR A 14 -18.40 -12.35 12.34
CA THR A 14 -17.08 -12.85 11.92
C THR A 14 -16.30 -13.43 13.10
N LEU A 15 -15.58 -14.51 12.84
CA LEU A 15 -14.66 -15.17 13.75
C LEU A 15 -13.25 -14.58 13.59
N LYS A 16 -12.43 -14.66 14.64
CA LYS A 16 -11.02 -14.19 14.61
C LYS A 16 -10.20 -14.82 13.47
N ARG A 17 -10.46 -16.09 13.14
CA ARG A 17 -9.80 -16.79 12.03
C ARG A 17 -10.12 -16.15 10.67
N GLN A 18 -11.37 -15.74 10.48
CA GLN A 18 -11.84 -15.11 9.25
C GLN A 18 -11.25 -13.71 9.09
N ASP A 19 -11.19 -12.94 10.19
CA ASP A 19 -10.54 -11.63 10.18
C ASP A 19 -9.04 -11.75 9.82
N LYS A 20 -8.34 -12.81 10.29
CA LYS A 20 -6.95 -13.10 9.87
C LYS A 20 -6.83 -13.46 8.39
N GLN A 21 -7.80 -14.19 7.82
CA GLN A 21 -7.81 -14.50 6.39
C GLN A 21 -8.00 -13.23 5.55
N LEU A 22 -8.91 -12.34 5.96
CA LEU A 22 -9.08 -11.03 5.31
C LEU A 22 -7.79 -10.21 5.33
N ASN A 23 -7.05 -10.25 6.45
CA ASN A 23 -5.75 -9.58 6.56
C ASN A 23 -4.74 -10.15 5.55
N PHE A 24 -4.61 -11.47 5.48
CA PHE A 24 -3.71 -12.14 4.53
C PHE A 24 -4.00 -11.76 3.07
N ILE A 25 -5.28 -11.83 2.67
CA ILE A 25 -5.72 -11.46 1.31
C ILE A 25 -5.39 -9.99 1.00
N CYS A 26 -5.57 -9.08 1.96
CA CYS A 26 -5.21 -7.67 1.77
C CYS A 26 -3.71 -7.44 1.59
N LEU A 27 -2.87 -8.19 2.30
CA LEU A 27 -1.41 -8.06 2.20
C LEU A 27 -0.89 -8.61 0.87
N GLU A 28 -1.43 -9.75 0.43
CA GLU A 28 -1.09 -10.36 -0.86
C GLU A 28 -1.58 -9.49 -2.03
N ASN A 29 -2.84 -9.04 -1.97
CA ASN A 29 -3.48 -8.27 -3.02
C ASN A 29 -4.04 -6.94 -2.48
N GLN A 30 -3.16 -5.93 -2.36
CA GLN A 30 -3.51 -4.59 -1.87
C GLN A 30 -4.56 -3.83 -2.70
N LYS A 31 -4.86 -4.33 -3.91
CA LYS A 31 -5.85 -3.73 -4.84
C LYS A 31 -7.18 -4.48 -4.86
N SER A 32 -7.36 -5.49 -4.02
CA SER A 32 -8.59 -6.28 -3.97
C SER A 32 -9.81 -5.42 -3.60
N THR A 33 -10.92 -5.65 -4.29
CA THR A 33 -12.18 -4.93 -4.05
C THR A 33 -12.97 -5.62 -2.94
N THR A 34 -13.78 -4.89 -2.18
CA THR A 34 -14.63 -5.47 -1.11
C THR A 34 -15.54 -6.61 -1.61
N LYS A 35 -16.01 -6.54 -2.85
CA LYS A 35 -16.80 -7.61 -3.49
C LYS A 35 -16.00 -8.90 -3.69
N GLN A 36 -14.75 -8.78 -4.15
CA GLN A 36 -13.85 -9.93 -4.32
C GLN A 36 -13.54 -10.56 -2.97
N MET A 37 -13.30 -9.72 -1.95
CA MET A 37 -13.06 -10.19 -0.58
C MET A 37 -14.29 -10.86 0.03
N LYS A 38 -15.50 -10.38 -0.30
CA LYS A 38 -16.75 -11.03 0.08
C LYS A 38 -16.86 -12.42 -0.54
N HIS A 39 -16.61 -12.56 -1.83
CA HIS A 39 -16.67 -13.85 -2.53
C HIS A 39 -15.73 -14.89 -1.91
N ILE A 40 -14.48 -14.51 -1.65
CA ILE A 40 -13.49 -15.38 -0.98
C ILE A 40 -13.95 -15.74 0.44
N GLY A 41 -14.59 -14.80 1.14
CA GLY A 41 -15.21 -15.06 2.44
C GLY A 41 -16.40 -16.01 2.37
N GLU A 42 -17.22 -15.93 1.32
CA GLU A 42 -18.36 -16.81 1.08
C GLU A 42 -17.91 -18.25 0.80
N GLU A 43 -16.85 -18.44 0.01
CA GLU A 43 -16.19 -19.73 -0.20
C GLU A 43 -15.68 -20.33 1.12
N ALA A 44 -15.21 -19.49 2.04
CA ALA A 44 -14.78 -19.88 3.37
C ALA A 44 -15.96 -20.12 4.36
N GLY A 45 -17.21 -20.12 3.87
CA GLY A 45 -18.41 -20.38 4.67
C GLY A 45 -18.95 -19.17 5.43
N VAL A 46 -18.52 -17.96 5.08
CA VAL A 46 -18.88 -16.72 5.79
C VAL A 46 -19.71 -15.81 4.90
N ASN A 47 -21.03 -15.89 5.03
CA ASN A 47 -21.91 -14.95 4.33
C ASN A 47 -21.98 -13.62 5.10
N VAL A 48 -21.28 -12.61 4.58
CA VAL A 48 -21.25 -11.27 5.15
C VAL A 48 -21.44 -10.21 4.07
N CYS A 49 -22.14 -9.11 4.39
CA CYS A 49 -22.27 -7.99 3.48
C CYS A 49 -20.96 -7.20 3.33
N ASP A 50 -20.77 -6.55 2.17
CA ASP A 50 -19.62 -5.69 1.86
C ASP A 50 -19.31 -4.66 2.95
N ARG A 51 -20.36 -4.12 3.59
CA ARG A 51 -20.21 -3.12 4.65
C ARG A 51 -19.47 -3.68 5.85
N THR A 52 -19.73 -4.93 6.22
CA THR A 52 -19.06 -5.57 7.35
C THR A 52 -17.60 -5.84 7.03
N VAL A 53 -17.29 -6.32 5.81
CA VAL A 53 -15.91 -6.49 5.35
C VAL A 53 -15.16 -5.17 5.44
N ARG A 54 -15.74 -4.08 4.95
CA ARG A 54 -15.14 -2.73 5.05
C ARG A 54 -14.90 -2.29 6.50
N ASN A 55 -15.83 -2.57 7.39
CA ASN A 55 -15.68 -2.23 8.81
C ASN A 55 -14.54 -3.04 9.45
N ARG A 56 -14.41 -4.33 9.11
CA ARG A 56 -13.28 -5.16 9.58
C ARG A 56 -11.94 -4.67 9.09
N LEU A 57 -11.84 -4.33 7.82
CA LEU A 57 -10.63 -3.73 7.25
C LEU A 57 -10.26 -2.44 7.99
N LYS A 58 -11.24 -1.58 8.28
CA LYS A 58 -11.02 -0.34 9.02
C LYS A 58 -10.57 -0.61 10.48
N GLU A 59 -11.18 -1.59 11.16
CA GLU A 59 -10.76 -2.02 12.51
C GLU A 59 -9.31 -2.54 12.52
N MET A 60 -8.88 -3.21 11.45
CA MET A 60 -7.50 -3.68 11.27
C MET A 60 -6.52 -2.58 10.83
N GLY A 61 -6.99 -1.35 10.62
CA GLY A 61 -6.15 -0.22 10.22
C GLY A 61 -5.96 -0.06 8.71
N PHE A 62 -6.59 -0.90 7.88
CA PHE A 62 -6.53 -0.75 6.44
C PHE A 62 -7.34 0.45 5.97
N GLN A 63 -6.74 1.23 5.08
CA GLN A 63 -7.37 2.36 4.42
C GLN A 63 -7.10 2.31 2.92
N TYR A 64 -8.11 2.65 2.14
CA TYR A 64 -7.94 2.82 0.71
C TYR A 64 -7.00 3.99 0.40
N ARG A 65 -6.07 3.77 -0.54
CA ARG A 65 -5.15 4.77 -1.07
C ARG A 65 -5.02 4.62 -2.58
N LYS A 66 -5.03 5.75 -3.30
CA LYS A 66 -4.77 5.76 -4.74
C LYS A 66 -3.26 5.67 -4.98
N ALA A 67 -2.83 4.67 -5.76
CA ALA A 67 -1.43 4.53 -6.13
C ALA A 67 -0.96 5.72 -6.99
N LYS A 68 0.26 6.21 -6.75
CA LYS A 68 0.87 7.27 -7.57
C LYS A 68 1.15 6.74 -8.99
N ARG A 69 0.80 7.53 -10.02
CA ARG A 69 1.15 7.21 -11.42
C ARG A 69 2.66 7.35 -11.60
N LYS A 70 3.30 6.34 -12.18
CA LYS A 70 4.73 6.34 -12.50
C LYS A 70 4.92 5.80 -13.92
N PRO A 71 5.89 6.31 -14.69
CA PRO A 71 6.20 5.75 -16.01
C PRO A 71 6.70 4.30 -15.85
N ALA A 72 6.35 3.45 -16.81
CA ALA A 72 6.84 2.08 -16.85
C ALA A 72 8.33 2.08 -17.26
N LEU A 73 9.19 1.52 -16.40
CA LEU A 73 10.62 1.40 -16.67
C LEU A 73 10.96 -0.01 -17.13
N LYS A 74 11.71 -0.11 -18.23
CA LYS A 74 12.32 -1.36 -18.70
C LYS A 74 13.40 -1.82 -17.71
N THR A 75 13.69 -3.12 -17.70
CA THR A 75 14.70 -3.71 -16.79
C THR A 75 16.07 -3.06 -16.92
N LYS A 76 16.53 -2.77 -18.14
CA LYS A 76 17.79 -2.05 -18.41
C LYS A 76 17.79 -0.66 -17.75
N GLN A 77 16.72 0.11 -17.92
CA GLN A 77 16.59 1.47 -17.35
C GLN A 77 16.63 1.45 -15.82
N LYS A 78 15.98 0.46 -15.17
CA LYS A 78 16.03 0.31 -13.70
C LYS A 78 17.47 0.06 -13.22
N ARG A 79 18.22 -0.82 -13.89
CA ARG A 79 19.63 -1.11 -13.55
C ARG A 79 20.50 0.13 -13.68
N THR A 80 20.45 0.81 -14.83
CA THR A 80 21.26 2.02 -15.07
C THR A 80 20.94 3.12 -14.06
N ARG A 81 19.65 3.37 -13.78
CA ARG A 81 19.24 4.38 -12.78
C ARG A 81 19.71 4.03 -11.38
N LEU A 82 19.63 2.76 -10.99
CA LEU A 82 20.09 2.31 -9.68
C LEU A 82 21.61 2.46 -9.53
N GLN A 83 22.37 2.06 -10.55
CA GLN A 83 23.82 2.19 -10.58
C GLN A 83 24.24 3.66 -10.45
N TRP A 84 23.64 4.53 -11.28
CA TRP A 84 23.90 5.97 -11.25
C TRP A 84 23.62 6.60 -9.87
N ALA A 85 22.53 6.19 -9.22
CA ALA A 85 22.16 6.69 -7.89
C ALA A 85 23.11 6.19 -6.78
N LYS A 86 23.59 4.94 -6.87
CA LYS A 86 24.57 4.38 -5.92
C LYS A 86 25.92 5.08 -6.01
N GLU A 87 26.43 5.30 -7.22
CA GLU A 87 27.70 6.01 -7.46
C GLU A 87 27.70 7.45 -6.90
N ARG A 88 26.52 8.05 -6.79
CA ARG A 88 26.33 9.47 -6.45
C ARG A 88 25.55 9.65 -5.15
N GLN A 89 25.54 8.64 -4.30
CA GLN A 89 24.80 8.66 -3.04
C GLN A 89 25.32 9.74 -2.07
N SER A 90 26.61 10.07 -2.14
CA SER A 90 27.28 11.12 -1.35
C SER A 90 27.26 12.51 -1.99
N TRP A 91 26.59 12.69 -3.13
CA TRP A 91 26.47 14.01 -3.76
C TRP A 91 25.62 14.94 -2.90
N THR A 92 26.27 15.92 -2.28
CA THR A 92 25.62 17.03 -1.60
C THR A 92 25.15 18.06 -2.64
N VAL A 93 23.97 18.64 -2.39
CA VAL A 93 23.29 19.57 -3.31
C VAL A 93 24.18 20.75 -3.73
N VAL A 94 25.14 21.14 -2.89
CA VAL A 94 26.05 22.29 -3.11
C VAL A 94 27.10 22.02 -4.20
N SER A 95 27.62 20.80 -4.37
CA SER A 95 28.65 20.50 -5.38
C SER A 95 28.10 20.05 -6.73
N ALA A 96 26.88 19.50 -6.74
CA ALA A 96 26.26 18.94 -7.95
C ALA A 96 25.71 20.01 -8.91
N VAL A 97 25.20 21.13 -8.39
CA VAL A 97 24.59 22.19 -9.21
C VAL A 97 25.65 22.94 -10.02
N PHE A 98 26.83 23.21 -9.44
CA PHE A 98 27.93 23.91 -10.10
C PHE A 98 28.49 23.17 -11.34
N ASN A 99 28.59 21.84 -11.27
CA ASN A 99 29.10 21.05 -12.39
C ASN A 99 28.06 20.84 -13.50
N TYR A 100 26.76 20.76 -13.16
CA TYR A 100 25.69 20.57 -14.13
C TYR A 100 25.39 21.83 -14.96
N THR A 101 25.47 23.03 -14.35
CA THR A 101 25.33 24.29 -15.09
C THR A 101 26.46 24.50 -16.10
N PHE A 102 27.67 24.01 -15.81
CA PHE A 102 28.81 24.13 -16.71
C PHE A 102 28.75 23.12 -17.88
N TYR A 103 28.29 21.89 -17.64
CA TYR A 103 28.21 20.86 -18.69
C TYR A 103 27.06 21.08 -19.69
N SER A 104 25.99 21.75 -19.25
CA SER A 104 24.82 22.07 -20.10
C SER A 104 25.09 23.19 -21.12
N GLN A 105 26.11 24.02 -20.91
CA GLN A 105 26.39 25.18 -21.75
C GLN A 105 27.34 24.85 -22.92
N SER A 106 28.05 23.71 -22.85
CA SER A 106 29.06 23.30 -23.85
C SER A 106 28.55 22.34 -24.93
N PHE A 107 27.29 21.89 -24.86
CA PHE A 107 26.68 20.94 -25.83
C PHE A 107 25.54 21.59 -26.64
N GLY A 108 25.72 22.85 -27.04
CA GLY A 108 24.73 23.65 -27.76
C GLY A 108 25.22 24.25 -29.08
N GLN A 109 26.21 23.66 -29.76
CA GLN A 109 26.56 24.02 -31.13
C GLN A 109 26.94 22.75 -31.91
N ILE A 110 25.98 22.24 -32.69
CA ILE A 110 26.05 21.79 -34.09
C ILE A 110 24.59 21.80 -34.59
#